data_AF-A0A0S8J533-F1
#
_entry.id   AF-A0A0S8J533-F1
#
_cell.length_a   1.000
_cell.length_b   1.000
_cell.length_c   1.000
_cell.angle_alpha   90.00
_cell.angle_beta   90.00
_cell.angle_gamma   90.00
#
_symmetry.space_group_name_H-M   'P 1'
#
loop_
_entity.id
_entity.type
_entity.pdbx_description
1 polymer ?
#
loop_
_entity_poly.entity_id
_entity_poly.type
_entity_poly.pdbx_seq_one_letter_code
_entity_poly.pdbx_strand_id
1 'polypeptide(L)'
;MIDTHAHLDLKNFDKDRRKVIESALSNGVKKIINVGFDLKSSQKSIQLSEEFDQIYAAVGFHPHDAKDMSAQSLEKIEELAGHPKVVAIGEIGLDFNRNLSSREDQIKAFREQIALAKNLNLPIVVHSREAHDQTLEILKHTNASQVGGVLHSFTGTAEHAKMAQDMGFYVGFNGMLTYKESKTVQVARGVPIDSILIETDCPYLSPVPHRGERNQPAYVRYVLEELTDLFSPLTFEDLKRITSLNASQLFGLDRKSPPKIAYPIRNSLYLNITNLCSNSCVFCVRNYTDYVKGHNLRLDHEPSYHEIVGSLNHLEKYEEVVFCGYGEPTMRLDLLKEVATFLKGKNAKVRLNTNGQGNLIHKRNIVPELVGLIDTISISLNVDDSKKYDQLCKSEFGKNAFEKVIDFTKECKRLLPKTVLTFLDMPGVDLKRCEKIAKELGVELRIRHYNKVG
;
A
#
# COMPACT_ATOMS: atom_id res chain seq x y z
N MET A 1 -9.23 8.36 -7.48
CA MET A 1 -9.78 7.23 -6.69
C MET A 1 -10.20 6.15 -7.67
N ILE A 2 -10.17 4.89 -7.24
CA ILE A 2 -10.65 3.75 -8.00
C ILE A 2 -11.68 3.04 -7.12
N ASP A 3 -12.88 2.83 -7.64
CA ASP A 3 -13.90 2.04 -6.97
C ASP A 3 -13.73 0.58 -7.41
N THR A 4 -13.26 -0.28 -6.50
CA THR A 4 -12.86 -1.65 -6.85
C THR A 4 -14.02 -2.65 -6.88
N HIS A 5 -15.24 -2.22 -6.53
CA HIS A 5 -16.40 -3.10 -6.53
C HIS A 5 -17.71 -2.33 -6.71
N ALA A 6 -18.36 -2.50 -7.86
CA ALA A 6 -19.66 -1.91 -8.18
C ALA A 6 -20.50 -2.86 -9.06
N HIS A 7 -21.83 -2.70 -9.03
CA HIS A 7 -22.78 -3.44 -9.85
C HIS A 7 -23.72 -2.49 -10.62
N LEU A 8 -23.14 -1.67 -11.49
CA LEU A 8 -23.85 -0.68 -12.33
C LEU A 8 -24.71 -1.33 -13.42
N ASP A 9 -24.50 -2.62 -13.73
CA ASP A 9 -25.30 -3.42 -14.67
C ASP A 9 -26.70 -3.80 -14.12
N LEU A 10 -26.91 -3.60 -12.81
CA LEU A 10 -28.18 -3.85 -12.15
C LEU A 10 -29.26 -2.86 -12.59
N LYS A 11 -30.52 -3.33 -12.54
CA LYS A 11 -31.71 -2.57 -12.93
C LYS A 11 -31.89 -1.29 -12.10
N ASN A 12 -31.31 -1.26 -10.89
CA ASN A 12 -31.29 -0.11 -10.02
C ASN A 12 -30.76 1.16 -10.72
N PHE A 13 -29.92 1.01 -11.75
CA PHE A 13 -29.32 2.12 -12.49
C PHE A 13 -29.90 2.34 -13.89
N ASP A 14 -30.88 1.55 -14.36
CA ASP A 14 -31.34 1.60 -15.76
C ASP A 14 -31.80 3.00 -16.22
N LYS A 15 -32.35 3.81 -15.31
CA LYS A 15 -32.88 5.15 -15.63
C LYS A 15 -31.81 6.23 -15.71
N ASP A 16 -30.65 6.04 -15.09
CA ASP A 16 -29.69 7.12 -14.85
C ASP A 16 -28.21 6.69 -14.80
N ARG A 17 -27.89 5.45 -15.20
CA ARG A 17 -26.52 4.87 -15.20
C ARG A 17 -25.46 5.83 -15.71
N ARG A 18 -25.68 6.42 -16.88
CA ARG A 18 -24.74 7.37 -17.50
C ARG A 18 -24.47 8.58 -16.61
N LYS A 19 -25.52 9.17 -16.03
CA LYS A 19 -25.40 10.32 -15.11
C LYS A 19 -24.65 9.94 -13.83
N VAL A 20 -24.89 8.73 -13.31
CA VAL A 20 -24.20 8.20 -12.12
C VAL A 20 -22.70 8.05 -12.39
N ILE A 21 -22.32 7.50 -13.55
CA ILE A 21 -20.93 7.35 -13.97
C ILE A 21 -20.28 8.72 -14.14
N GLU A 22 -20.89 9.63 -14.90
CA GLU A 22 -20.39 11.00 -15.12
C GLU A 22 -20.21 11.76 -13.79
N SER A 23 -21.14 11.61 -12.85
CA SER A 23 -21.04 12.16 -11.50
C SER A 23 -19.83 11.60 -10.75
N ALA A 24 -19.60 10.28 -10.79
CA ALA A 24 -18.42 9.67 -10.17
C ALA A 24 -17.11 10.24 -10.74
N LEU A 25 -17.03 10.41 -12.07
CA LEU A 25 -15.87 10.98 -12.74
C LEU A 25 -15.61 12.43 -12.30
N SER A 26 -16.65 13.25 -12.22
CA SER A 26 -16.56 14.63 -11.75
C SER A 26 -16.11 14.74 -10.28
N ASN A 27 -16.39 13.71 -9.47
CA ASN A 27 -15.98 13.61 -8.06
C ASN A 27 -14.61 12.95 -7.86
N GLY A 28 -13.83 12.74 -8.92
CA GLY A 28 -12.45 12.25 -8.84
C GLY A 28 -12.29 10.73 -8.78
N VAL A 29 -13.37 9.98 -9.02
CA VAL A 29 -13.28 8.55 -9.38
C VAL A 29 -12.74 8.49 -10.81
N LYS A 30 -11.65 7.75 -11.01
CA LYS A 30 -10.99 7.65 -12.32
C LYS A 30 -11.25 6.33 -13.01
N LYS A 31 -11.51 5.27 -12.24
CA LYS A 31 -11.82 3.93 -12.72
C LYS A 31 -12.82 3.26 -11.79
N ILE A 32 -13.63 2.37 -12.35
CA ILE A 32 -14.62 1.57 -11.64
C ILE A 32 -14.49 0.13 -12.13
N ILE A 33 -14.41 -0.84 -11.22
CA ILE A 33 -14.48 -2.26 -11.55
C ILE A 33 -15.94 -2.70 -11.36
N ASN A 34 -16.63 -2.98 -12.47
CA ASN A 34 -17.98 -3.52 -12.46
C ASN A 34 -17.93 -5.05 -12.36
N VAL A 35 -18.50 -5.60 -11.31
CA VAL A 35 -18.35 -7.02 -10.97
C VAL A 35 -19.59 -7.79 -11.37
N GLY A 36 -19.45 -8.73 -12.29
CA GLY A 36 -20.48 -9.72 -12.61
C GLY A 36 -20.55 -10.79 -11.51
N PHE A 37 -21.73 -11.35 -11.30
CA PHE A 37 -21.99 -12.39 -10.29
C PHE A 37 -22.62 -13.66 -10.91
N ASP A 38 -22.95 -13.64 -12.20
CA ASP A 38 -23.36 -14.77 -13.02
C ASP A 38 -22.93 -14.52 -14.48
N LEU A 39 -23.23 -15.46 -15.39
CA LEU A 39 -22.90 -15.30 -16.81
C LEU A 39 -23.55 -14.05 -17.44
N LYS A 40 -24.80 -13.73 -17.08
CA LYS A 40 -25.57 -12.65 -17.71
C LYS A 40 -25.08 -11.27 -17.27
N SER A 41 -24.85 -11.08 -15.98
CA SER A 41 -24.26 -9.88 -15.40
C SER A 41 -22.82 -9.71 -15.86
N SER A 42 -22.04 -10.80 -15.98
CA SER A 42 -20.68 -10.76 -16.55
C SER A 42 -20.67 -10.19 -17.97
N GLN A 43 -21.58 -10.64 -18.84
CA GLN A 43 -21.74 -10.09 -20.20
C GLN A 43 -22.11 -8.60 -20.18
N LYS A 44 -23.02 -8.19 -19.28
CA LYS A 44 -23.40 -6.78 -19.15
C LYS A 44 -22.27 -5.91 -18.60
N SER A 45 -21.46 -6.42 -17.68
CA SER A 45 -20.27 -5.73 -17.16
C SER A 45 -19.29 -5.44 -18.29
N ILE A 46 -19.09 -6.40 -19.21
CA ILE A 46 -18.25 -6.21 -20.40
C ILE A 46 -18.85 -5.15 -21.32
N GLN A 47 -20.14 -5.25 -21.67
CA GLN A 47 -20.82 -4.24 -22.48
C GLN A 47 -20.66 -2.83 -21.90
N LEU A 48 -20.85 -2.70 -20.58
CA LEU A 48 -20.67 -1.43 -19.89
C LEU A 48 -19.21 -0.93 -19.95
N SER A 49 -18.24 -1.83 -19.90
CA SER A 49 -16.81 -1.49 -20.04
C SER A 49 -16.43 -1.04 -21.46
N GLU A 50 -17.15 -1.49 -22.49
CA GLU A 50 -16.98 -1.04 -23.88
C GLU A 50 -17.58 0.35 -24.09
N GLU A 51 -18.66 0.69 -23.37
CA GLU A 51 -19.31 2.00 -23.44
C GLU A 51 -18.51 3.11 -22.73
N PHE A 52 -17.74 2.77 -21.68
CA PHE A 52 -17.01 3.73 -20.86
C PHE A 52 -15.56 3.29 -20.63
N ASP A 53 -14.61 4.10 -21.10
CA ASP A 53 -13.16 3.86 -20.95
C ASP A 53 -12.73 3.68 -19.48
N GLN A 54 -13.45 4.29 -18.54
CA GLN A 54 -13.14 4.25 -17.11
C GLN A 54 -13.68 2.98 -16.42
N ILE A 55 -14.51 2.18 -17.09
CA ILE A 55 -15.08 0.96 -16.52
C ILE A 55 -14.28 -0.25 -16.97
N TYR A 56 -14.01 -1.15 -16.03
CA TYR A 56 -13.44 -2.46 -16.25
C TYR A 56 -14.40 -3.52 -15.69
N ALA A 57 -14.24 -4.76 -16.09
CA ALA A 57 -15.12 -5.85 -15.69
C ALA A 57 -14.39 -6.90 -14.84
N ALA A 58 -15.10 -7.49 -13.91
CA ALA A 58 -14.79 -8.81 -13.36
C ALA A 58 -15.93 -9.78 -13.74
N VAL A 59 -15.58 -11.03 -14.02
CA VAL A 59 -16.53 -12.06 -14.48
C VAL A 59 -16.44 -13.30 -13.61
N GLY A 60 -17.58 -13.91 -13.28
CA GLY A 60 -17.62 -15.08 -12.40
C GLY A 60 -19.03 -15.47 -11.98
N PHE A 61 -19.07 -16.45 -11.07
CA PHE A 61 -20.25 -16.96 -10.41
C PHE A 61 -20.15 -16.76 -8.90
N HIS A 62 -21.04 -15.94 -8.38
CA HIS A 62 -21.19 -15.66 -6.96
C HIS A 62 -21.68 -16.91 -6.21
N PRO A 63 -21.34 -17.10 -4.93
CA PRO A 63 -21.81 -18.24 -4.13
C PRO A 63 -23.32 -18.47 -4.14
N HIS A 64 -24.14 -17.44 -4.35
CA HIS A 64 -25.59 -17.61 -4.41
C HIS A 64 -26.02 -18.40 -5.64
N ASP A 65 -25.30 -18.26 -6.75
CA ASP A 65 -25.60 -18.83 -8.06
C ASP A 65 -24.72 -20.05 -8.38
N ALA A 66 -23.95 -20.54 -7.40
CA ALA A 66 -23.03 -21.66 -7.57
C ALA A 66 -23.70 -22.96 -8.07
N LYS A 67 -24.96 -23.21 -7.67
CA LYS A 67 -25.75 -24.37 -8.14
C LYS A 67 -26.07 -24.34 -9.64
N ASP A 68 -26.05 -23.14 -10.25
CA ASP A 68 -26.36 -22.91 -11.65
C ASP A 68 -25.08 -22.92 -12.51
N MET A 69 -23.90 -23.08 -11.89
CA MET A 69 -22.62 -23.18 -12.57
C MET A 69 -22.41 -24.59 -13.13
N SER A 70 -22.43 -24.69 -14.45
CA SER A 70 -22.08 -25.89 -15.20
C SER A 70 -20.69 -25.76 -15.83
N ALA A 71 -20.10 -26.87 -16.29
CA ALA A 71 -18.85 -26.84 -17.05
C ALA A 71 -18.95 -25.92 -18.28
N GLN A 72 -20.05 -26.01 -19.04
CA GLN A 72 -20.30 -25.18 -20.22
C GLN A 72 -20.42 -23.69 -19.90
N SER A 73 -21.00 -23.35 -18.74
CA SER A 73 -21.10 -21.95 -18.34
C SER A 73 -19.77 -21.40 -17.82
N LEU A 74 -18.95 -22.24 -17.18
CA LEU A 74 -17.59 -21.88 -16.78
C LEU A 74 -16.67 -21.65 -18.00
N GLU A 75 -16.78 -22.50 -19.04
CA GLU A 75 -16.10 -22.29 -20.33
C GLU A 75 -16.47 -20.94 -20.96
N LYS A 76 -17.74 -20.52 -20.86
CA LYS A 76 -18.14 -19.19 -21.32
C LYS A 76 -17.55 -18.05 -20.48
N ILE A 77 -17.40 -18.24 -19.17
CA ILE A 77 -16.69 -17.25 -18.33
C ILE A 77 -15.22 -17.15 -18.75
N GLU A 78 -14.57 -18.27 -19.06
CA GLU A 78 -13.21 -18.30 -19.58
C GLU A 78 -13.09 -17.53 -20.91
N GLU A 79 -14.04 -17.72 -21.84
CA GLU A 79 -14.10 -16.95 -23.09
C GLU A 79 -14.23 -15.44 -22.82
N LEU A 80 -15.17 -15.06 -21.95
CA LEU A 80 -15.38 -13.66 -21.58
C LEU A 80 -14.15 -13.04 -20.91
N ALA A 81 -13.43 -13.83 -20.10
CA ALA A 81 -12.23 -13.37 -19.41
C ALA A 81 -11.06 -13.04 -20.36
N GLY A 82 -11.11 -13.50 -21.62
CA GLY A 82 -10.16 -13.09 -22.66
C GLY A 82 -10.33 -11.65 -23.14
N HIS A 83 -11.42 -10.95 -22.76
CA HIS A 83 -11.66 -9.57 -23.17
C HIS A 83 -10.68 -8.59 -22.48
N PRO A 84 -10.08 -7.61 -23.19
CA PRO A 84 -9.02 -6.74 -22.65
C PRO A 84 -9.45 -5.83 -21.49
N LYS A 85 -10.76 -5.68 -21.26
CA LYS A 85 -11.34 -4.90 -20.15
C LYS A 85 -11.73 -5.77 -18.96
N VAL A 86 -11.61 -7.10 -19.07
CA VAL A 86 -11.77 -8.00 -17.93
C VAL A 86 -10.45 -8.08 -17.19
N VAL A 87 -10.49 -7.77 -15.89
CA VAL A 87 -9.28 -7.61 -15.06
C VAL A 87 -9.24 -8.56 -13.86
N ALA A 88 -10.28 -9.36 -13.64
CA ALA A 88 -10.35 -10.32 -12.56
C ALA A 88 -11.40 -11.42 -12.81
N ILE A 89 -11.23 -12.56 -12.14
CA ILE A 89 -12.28 -13.56 -11.95
C ILE A 89 -13.01 -13.26 -10.64
N GLY A 90 -14.30 -13.02 -10.72
CA GLY A 90 -15.08 -12.48 -9.61
C GLY A 90 -16.43 -11.95 -10.06
N GLU A 91 -17.45 -11.98 -9.22
CA GLU A 91 -17.42 -12.30 -7.80
C GLU A 91 -17.49 -13.81 -7.55
N ILE A 92 -16.57 -14.35 -6.74
CA ILE A 92 -16.51 -15.78 -6.39
C ILE A 92 -16.32 -15.94 -4.88
N GLY A 93 -16.64 -17.08 -4.28
CA GLY A 93 -16.37 -17.30 -2.85
C GLY A 93 -17.46 -18.05 -2.12
N LEU A 94 -17.71 -17.69 -0.86
CA LEU A 94 -18.62 -18.40 0.05
C LEU A 94 -19.55 -17.44 0.81
N ASP A 95 -20.85 -17.73 0.82
CA ASP A 95 -21.85 -17.08 1.67
C ASP A 95 -22.63 -18.15 2.47
N PHE A 96 -22.21 -18.34 3.72
CA PHE A 96 -22.85 -19.28 4.66
C PHE A 96 -23.96 -18.63 5.49
N ASN A 97 -24.24 -17.35 5.27
CA ASN A 97 -25.37 -16.66 5.88
C ASN A 97 -26.66 -16.91 5.10
N ARG A 98 -26.63 -16.72 3.77
CA ARG A 98 -27.81 -16.85 2.91
C ARG A 98 -28.03 -18.28 2.43
N ASN A 99 -26.97 -19.05 2.16
CA ASN A 99 -27.01 -20.44 1.68
C ASN A 99 -28.01 -20.67 0.51
N LEU A 100 -28.04 -19.78 -0.49
CA LEU A 100 -28.95 -19.93 -1.66
C LEU A 100 -28.52 -21.03 -2.65
N SER A 101 -27.26 -21.46 -2.54
CA SER A 101 -26.70 -22.70 -3.08
C SER A 101 -26.13 -23.54 -1.94
N SER A 102 -26.06 -24.87 -2.11
CA SER A 102 -25.52 -25.75 -1.08
C SER A 102 -24.06 -25.41 -0.80
N ARG A 103 -23.57 -25.69 0.42
CA ARG A 103 -22.15 -25.43 0.74
C ARG A 103 -21.20 -26.22 -0.16
N GLU A 104 -21.60 -27.43 -0.55
CA GLU A 104 -20.82 -28.27 -1.47
C GLU A 104 -20.70 -27.60 -2.84
N ASP A 105 -21.81 -27.10 -3.40
CA ASP A 105 -21.80 -26.38 -4.68
C ASP A 105 -20.95 -25.11 -4.60
N GLN A 106 -21.09 -24.32 -3.52
CA GLN A 106 -20.29 -23.12 -3.31
C GLN A 106 -18.78 -23.43 -3.24
N ILE A 107 -18.39 -24.44 -2.47
CA ILE A 107 -16.99 -24.84 -2.32
C ILE A 107 -16.42 -25.37 -3.65
N LYS A 108 -17.20 -26.18 -4.37
CA LYS A 108 -16.82 -26.69 -5.68
C LYS A 108 -16.63 -25.55 -6.68
N ALA A 109 -17.63 -24.68 -6.81
CA ALA A 109 -17.58 -23.55 -7.73
C ALA A 109 -16.45 -22.58 -7.41
N PHE A 110 -16.21 -22.30 -6.13
CA PHE A 110 -15.10 -21.44 -5.72
C PHE A 110 -13.74 -22.04 -6.12
N ARG A 111 -13.52 -23.34 -5.90
CA ARG A 111 -12.27 -24.02 -6.29
C ARG A 111 -12.05 -24.04 -7.80
N GLU A 112 -13.10 -24.33 -8.57
CA GLU A 112 -13.02 -24.36 -10.04
C GLU A 112 -12.71 -22.98 -10.61
N GLN A 113 -13.30 -21.92 -10.06
CA GLN A 113 -13.01 -20.55 -10.50
C GLN A 113 -11.64 -20.04 -10.05
N ILE A 114 -11.12 -20.46 -8.89
CA ILE A 114 -9.71 -20.22 -8.53
C ILE A 114 -8.78 -20.90 -9.53
N ALA A 115 -9.08 -22.14 -9.94
CA ALA A 115 -8.28 -22.84 -10.94
C ALA A 115 -8.29 -22.10 -12.29
N LEU A 116 -9.46 -21.61 -12.73
CA LEU A 116 -9.59 -20.78 -13.92
C LEU A 116 -8.75 -19.50 -13.83
N ALA A 117 -8.85 -18.76 -12.72
CA ALA A 117 -8.09 -17.53 -12.50
C ALA A 117 -6.58 -17.77 -12.60
N LYS A 118 -6.08 -18.88 -12.05
CA LYS A 118 -4.67 -19.30 -12.16
C LYS A 118 -4.26 -19.62 -13.58
N ASN A 119 -5.11 -20.31 -14.36
CA ASN A 119 -4.83 -20.61 -15.76
C ASN A 119 -4.72 -19.34 -16.61
N LEU A 120 -5.56 -18.34 -16.31
CA LEU A 120 -5.60 -17.06 -17.02
C LEU A 120 -4.63 -16.01 -16.45
N ASN A 121 -3.96 -16.31 -15.33
CA ASN A 121 -3.13 -15.36 -14.59
C ASN A 121 -3.87 -14.05 -14.25
N LEU A 122 -5.13 -14.17 -13.82
CA LEU A 122 -5.98 -13.07 -13.39
C LEU A 122 -6.18 -13.11 -11.87
N PRO A 123 -6.17 -11.96 -11.18
CA PRO A 123 -6.50 -11.90 -9.76
C PRO A 123 -7.97 -12.29 -9.52
N ILE A 124 -8.30 -12.63 -8.28
CA ILE A 124 -9.68 -12.96 -7.89
C ILE A 124 -10.34 -11.90 -7.01
N VAL A 125 -11.65 -11.68 -7.19
CA VAL A 125 -12.49 -10.87 -6.30
C VAL A 125 -13.35 -11.81 -5.45
N VAL A 126 -13.02 -11.91 -4.16
CA VAL A 126 -13.54 -12.94 -3.25
C VAL A 126 -14.62 -12.38 -2.33
N HIS A 127 -15.81 -12.95 -2.41
CA HIS A 127 -16.89 -12.81 -1.44
C HIS A 127 -16.67 -13.75 -0.26
N SER A 128 -16.79 -13.23 0.96
CA SER A 128 -16.86 -14.08 2.14
C SER A 128 -17.81 -13.51 3.19
N ARG A 129 -18.88 -14.26 3.50
CA ARG A 129 -19.85 -13.91 4.54
C ARG A 129 -20.14 -15.11 5.43
N GLU A 130 -19.88 -14.94 6.72
CA GLU A 130 -19.96 -16.01 7.74
C GLU A 130 -19.17 -17.27 7.35
N ALA A 131 -18.13 -17.12 6.52
CA ALA A 131 -17.36 -18.22 5.93
C ALA A 131 -15.84 -17.92 5.85
N HIS A 132 -15.34 -16.94 6.61
CA HIS A 132 -13.96 -16.44 6.51
C HIS A 132 -12.90 -17.54 6.69
N ASP A 133 -13.03 -18.37 7.73
CA ASP A 133 -12.11 -19.49 7.99
C ASP A 133 -12.05 -20.45 6.80
N GLN A 134 -13.21 -20.91 6.33
CA GLN A 134 -13.31 -21.84 5.20
C GLN A 134 -12.78 -21.22 3.90
N THR A 135 -13.03 -19.93 3.70
CA THR A 135 -12.56 -19.17 2.53
C THR A 135 -11.03 -19.12 2.52
N LEU A 136 -10.40 -18.70 3.63
CA LEU A 136 -8.95 -18.62 3.76
C LEU A 136 -8.29 -20.01 3.66
N GLU A 137 -8.92 -21.04 4.21
CA GLU A 137 -8.48 -22.42 4.08
C GLU A 137 -8.45 -22.85 2.61
N ILE A 138 -9.50 -22.58 1.84
CA ILE A 138 -9.55 -22.93 0.41
C ILE A 138 -8.51 -22.14 -0.38
N LEU A 139 -8.37 -20.83 -0.13
CA LEU A 139 -7.36 -19.99 -0.79
C LEU A 139 -5.95 -20.55 -0.56
N LYS A 140 -5.65 -20.98 0.67
CA LYS A 140 -4.38 -21.60 1.02
C LYS A 140 -4.16 -22.93 0.31
N HIS A 141 -5.12 -23.86 0.38
CA HIS A 141 -4.98 -25.20 -0.21
C HIS A 141 -4.93 -25.19 -1.74
N THR A 142 -5.58 -24.22 -2.38
CA THR A 142 -5.56 -24.07 -3.84
C THR A 142 -4.34 -23.29 -4.35
N ASN A 143 -3.49 -22.80 -3.45
CA ASN A 143 -2.38 -21.88 -3.76
C ASN A 143 -2.86 -20.65 -4.54
N ALA A 144 -3.96 -20.05 -4.11
CA ALA A 144 -4.53 -18.85 -4.74
C ALA A 144 -3.58 -17.64 -4.69
N SER A 145 -2.59 -17.65 -3.79
CA SER A 145 -1.51 -16.66 -3.73
C SER A 145 -0.69 -16.53 -5.03
N GLN A 146 -0.78 -17.52 -5.94
CA GLN A 146 -0.16 -17.43 -7.27
C GLN A 146 -0.74 -16.31 -8.13
N VAL A 147 -2.03 -15.99 -7.95
CA VAL A 147 -2.70 -14.89 -8.67
C VAL A 147 -3.08 -13.73 -7.75
N GLY A 148 -3.15 -13.97 -6.44
CA GLY A 148 -3.58 -12.96 -5.47
C GLY A 148 -5.02 -12.54 -5.69
N GLY A 149 -5.44 -11.45 -5.06
CA GLY A 149 -6.81 -11.00 -5.14
C GLY A 149 -7.18 -10.01 -4.05
N VAL A 150 -8.49 -9.79 -3.91
CA VAL A 150 -9.08 -9.02 -2.81
C VAL A 150 -10.18 -9.82 -2.14
N LEU A 151 -10.20 -9.82 -0.81
CA LEU A 151 -11.42 -10.16 -0.06
C LEU A 151 -12.24 -8.88 0.01
N HIS A 152 -13.25 -8.76 -0.86
CA HIS A 152 -14.08 -7.57 -0.95
C HIS A 152 -15.07 -7.52 0.22
N SER A 153 -15.59 -6.33 0.50
CA SER A 153 -16.57 -6.05 1.54
C SER A 153 -16.16 -6.69 2.88
N PHE A 154 -14.90 -6.48 3.27
CA PHE A 154 -14.26 -7.27 4.31
C PHE A 154 -14.90 -7.03 5.69
N THR A 155 -15.37 -8.12 6.28
CA THR A 155 -16.05 -8.15 7.59
C THR A 155 -15.43 -9.17 8.56
N GLY A 156 -14.25 -9.70 8.22
CA GLY A 156 -13.50 -10.64 9.06
C GLY A 156 -12.83 -9.97 10.26
N THR A 157 -12.01 -10.73 10.98
CA THR A 157 -11.23 -10.23 12.12
C THR A 157 -9.86 -9.72 11.66
N ALA A 158 -9.08 -9.14 12.58
CA ALA A 158 -7.71 -8.75 12.32
C ALA A 158 -6.82 -9.97 11.95
N GLU A 159 -7.06 -11.13 12.56
CA GLU A 159 -6.37 -12.38 12.22
C GLU A 159 -6.68 -12.81 10.79
N HIS A 160 -7.95 -12.78 10.38
CA HIS A 160 -8.34 -13.08 9.00
C HIS A 160 -7.66 -12.14 8.00
N ALA A 161 -7.62 -10.84 8.30
CA ALA A 161 -6.96 -9.86 7.43
C ALA A 161 -5.45 -10.14 7.33
N LYS A 162 -4.81 -10.50 8.44
CA LYS A 162 -3.38 -10.88 8.46
C LYS A 162 -3.11 -12.13 7.63
N MET A 163 -3.94 -13.15 7.76
CA MET A 163 -3.84 -14.38 6.96
C MET A 163 -3.99 -14.10 5.46
N ALA A 164 -4.95 -13.25 5.08
CA ALA A 164 -5.12 -12.82 3.70
C ALA A 164 -3.86 -12.10 3.16
N GLN A 165 -3.32 -11.15 3.94
CA GLN A 165 -2.10 -10.41 3.58
C GLN A 165 -0.88 -11.33 3.41
N ASP A 166 -0.73 -12.34 4.27
CA ASP A 166 0.37 -13.31 4.17
C ASP A 166 0.29 -14.17 2.90
N MET A 167 -0.89 -14.24 2.28
CA MET A 167 -1.12 -14.86 0.98
C MET A 167 -1.09 -13.86 -0.19
N GLY A 168 -0.77 -12.58 0.05
CA GLY A 168 -0.73 -11.55 -0.98
C GLY A 168 -2.09 -10.97 -1.37
N PHE A 169 -3.13 -11.16 -0.55
CA PHE A 169 -4.45 -10.60 -0.79
C PHE A 169 -4.61 -9.22 -0.16
N TYR A 170 -5.34 -8.35 -0.87
CA TYR A 170 -5.88 -7.11 -0.33
C TYR A 170 -7.17 -7.37 0.44
N VAL A 171 -7.59 -6.40 1.27
CA VAL A 171 -8.93 -6.35 1.86
C VAL A 171 -9.66 -5.09 1.39
N GLY A 172 -10.89 -5.25 0.93
CA GLY A 172 -11.75 -4.16 0.45
C GLY A 172 -12.62 -3.61 1.58
N PHE A 173 -12.68 -2.28 1.71
CA PHE A 173 -13.59 -1.59 2.62
C PHE A 173 -14.55 -0.70 1.83
N ASN A 174 -15.82 -0.71 2.24
CA ASN A 174 -16.90 0.07 1.65
C ASN A 174 -17.57 1.01 2.66
N GLY A 175 -18.78 1.49 2.34
CA GLY A 175 -19.52 2.44 3.15
C GLY A 175 -19.75 2.02 4.60
N MET A 176 -19.70 0.71 4.91
CA MET A 176 -19.74 0.21 6.29
C MET A 176 -18.67 0.81 7.21
N LEU A 177 -17.54 1.24 6.64
CA LEU A 177 -16.47 1.88 7.40
C LEU A 177 -16.93 3.18 8.07
N THR A 178 -17.84 3.91 7.44
CA THR A 178 -18.39 5.18 7.97
C THR A 178 -19.43 4.98 9.09
N TYR A 179 -19.74 3.74 9.45
CA TYR A 179 -20.75 3.42 10.46
C TYR A 179 -20.08 3.45 11.83
N LYS A 180 -20.48 4.41 12.67
CA LYS A 180 -19.93 4.61 14.03
C LYS A 180 -19.81 3.29 14.80
N GLU A 181 -18.66 3.10 15.46
CA GLU A 181 -18.36 1.95 16.34
C GLU A 181 -18.51 0.56 15.67
N SER A 182 -18.39 0.49 14.35
CA SER A 182 -18.41 -0.81 13.66
C SER A 182 -17.14 -1.61 13.95
N LYS A 183 -17.29 -2.95 14.03
CA LYS A 183 -16.14 -3.87 14.06
C LYS A 183 -15.20 -3.65 12.88
N THR A 184 -15.74 -3.23 11.73
CA THR A 184 -15.00 -2.89 10.51
C THR A 184 -13.95 -1.80 10.76
N VAL A 185 -14.29 -0.73 11.50
CA VAL A 185 -13.33 0.34 11.83
C VAL A 185 -12.16 -0.18 12.66
N GLN A 186 -12.43 -1.04 13.64
CA GLN A 186 -11.40 -1.60 14.50
C GLN A 186 -10.43 -2.48 13.71
N VAL A 187 -10.95 -3.28 12.78
CA VAL A 187 -10.14 -4.15 11.93
C VAL A 187 -9.35 -3.33 10.91
N ALA A 188 -9.96 -2.33 10.26
CA ALA A 188 -9.29 -1.46 9.31
C ALA A 188 -8.05 -0.77 9.92
N ARG A 189 -8.10 -0.33 11.18
CA ARG A 189 -6.94 0.26 11.90
C ARG A 189 -5.76 -0.70 12.04
N GLY A 190 -6.01 -2.01 12.10
CA GLY A 190 -4.99 -3.05 12.22
C GLY A 190 -4.31 -3.39 10.89
N VAL A 191 -4.95 -3.06 9.76
CA VAL A 191 -4.50 -3.44 8.42
C VAL A 191 -3.47 -2.42 7.89
N PRO A 192 -2.33 -2.87 7.32
CA PRO A 192 -1.43 -1.97 6.60
C PRO A 192 -2.14 -1.28 5.45
N ILE A 193 -2.03 0.05 5.35
CA ILE A 193 -2.71 0.82 4.30
C ILE A 193 -2.32 0.38 2.87
N ASP A 194 -1.11 -0.15 2.70
CA ASP A 194 -0.62 -0.68 1.42
C ASP A 194 -1.27 -2.04 1.06
N SER A 195 -2.21 -2.53 1.87
CA SER A 195 -3.02 -3.75 1.64
C SER A 195 -4.54 -3.49 1.65
N ILE A 196 -4.95 -2.22 1.59
CA ILE A 196 -6.36 -1.80 1.58
C ILE A 196 -6.79 -1.37 0.18
N LEU A 197 -7.99 -1.78 -0.23
CA LEU A 197 -8.74 -1.23 -1.35
C LEU A 197 -10.01 -0.53 -0.84
N ILE A 198 -10.49 0.43 -1.63
CA ILE A 198 -11.74 1.16 -1.36
C ILE A 198 -12.76 0.83 -2.43
N GLU A 199 -14.01 0.66 -2.01
CA GLU A 199 -15.10 0.32 -2.92
C GLU A 199 -16.44 0.87 -2.44
N THR A 200 -17.46 0.80 -3.28
CA THR A 200 -18.83 1.15 -2.88
C THR A 200 -19.70 -0.06 -2.62
N ASP A 201 -19.51 -1.15 -3.36
CA ASP A 201 -20.48 -2.25 -3.44
C ASP A 201 -21.86 -1.73 -3.91
N CYS A 202 -21.86 -0.68 -4.76
CA CYS A 202 -23.11 -0.04 -5.16
C CYS A 202 -23.96 -0.98 -6.03
N PRO A 203 -25.30 -1.00 -5.83
CA PRO A 203 -26.15 -0.01 -5.16
C PRO A 203 -26.32 -0.19 -3.64
N TYR A 204 -25.60 -1.14 -3.03
CA TYR A 204 -25.73 -1.49 -1.62
C TYR A 204 -24.83 -0.65 -0.71
N LEU A 205 -25.03 -0.75 0.60
CA LEU A 205 -24.09 -0.28 1.64
C LEU A 205 -23.68 1.20 1.55
N SER A 206 -24.63 2.10 1.28
CA SER A 206 -24.38 3.54 1.21
C SER A 206 -23.69 4.09 2.48
N PRO A 207 -22.59 4.85 2.34
CA PRO A 207 -21.89 5.45 3.47
C PRO A 207 -22.73 6.54 4.15
N VAL A 208 -22.37 6.93 5.37
CA VAL A 208 -22.77 8.22 5.95
C VAL A 208 -22.17 9.35 5.08
N PRO A 209 -22.93 10.40 4.69
CA PRO A 209 -24.27 10.76 5.15
C PRO A 209 -25.45 10.13 4.37
N HIS A 210 -25.20 9.35 3.33
CA HIS A 210 -26.22 8.80 2.40
C HIS A 210 -26.88 7.49 2.86
N ARG A 211 -26.91 7.22 4.17
CA ARG A 211 -27.52 5.99 4.71
C ARG A 211 -29.01 5.91 4.34
N GLY A 212 -29.40 4.77 3.76
CA GLY A 212 -30.78 4.52 3.32
C GLY A 212 -31.08 4.99 1.90
N GLU A 213 -30.15 5.72 1.25
CA GLU A 213 -30.22 6.05 -0.17
C GLU A 213 -29.60 4.92 -1.02
N ARG A 214 -29.85 4.94 -2.34
CA ARG A 214 -29.14 4.06 -3.29
C ARG A 214 -27.66 4.48 -3.36
N ASN A 215 -26.74 3.54 -3.14
CA ASN A 215 -25.31 3.84 -3.22
C ASN A 215 -24.89 4.08 -4.67
N GLN A 216 -23.75 4.74 -4.87
CA GLN A 216 -23.18 5.02 -6.18
C GLN A 216 -21.66 5.24 -6.10
N PRO A 217 -20.91 5.05 -7.21
CA PRO A 217 -19.44 5.08 -7.19
C PRO A 217 -18.83 6.39 -6.67
N ALA A 218 -19.52 7.53 -6.88
CA ALA A 218 -19.08 8.83 -6.35
C ALA A 218 -18.91 8.82 -4.81
N TYR A 219 -19.65 7.97 -4.10
CA TYR A 219 -19.64 7.89 -2.65
C TYR A 219 -18.43 7.15 -2.08
N VAL A 220 -17.59 6.53 -2.91
CA VAL A 220 -16.29 5.95 -2.47
C VAL A 220 -15.40 6.99 -1.78
N ARG A 221 -15.62 8.27 -2.10
CA ARG A 221 -14.95 9.40 -1.44
C ARG A 221 -15.13 9.39 0.07
N TYR A 222 -16.33 9.08 0.57
CA TYR A 222 -16.61 9.08 2.02
C TYR A 222 -15.90 7.94 2.74
N VAL A 223 -15.69 6.81 2.06
CA VAL A 223 -14.88 5.70 2.58
C VAL A 223 -13.42 6.15 2.72
N LEU A 224 -12.91 6.89 1.74
CA LEU A 224 -11.55 7.43 1.76
C LEU A 224 -11.36 8.53 2.81
N GLU A 225 -12.37 9.37 3.04
CA GLU A 225 -12.38 10.37 4.11
C GLU A 225 -12.29 9.69 5.49
N GLU A 226 -13.11 8.66 5.74
CA GLU A 226 -13.03 7.89 6.98
C GLU A 226 -11.66 7.21 7.15
N LEU A 227 -11.10 6.60 6.09
CA LEU A 227 -9.73 6.07 6.15
C LEU A 227 -8.69 7.15 6.46
N THR A 228 -8.87 8.38 5.97
CA THR A 228 -7.94 9.47 6.25
C THR A 228 -7.90 9.79 7.74
N ASP A 229 -9.06 9.82 8.39
CA ASP A 229 -9.15 10.03 9.84
C ASP A 229 -8.53 8.85 10.62
N LEU A 230 -8.78 7.61 10.17
CA LEU A 230 -8.25 6.40 10.82
C LEU A 230 -6.72 6.27 10.71
N PHE A 231 -6.12 6.76 9.62
CA PHE A 231 -4.70 6.64 9.32
C PHE A 231 -3.91 7.95 9.50
N SER A 232 -4.47 8.90 10.26
CA SER A 232 -3.75 10.10 10.69
C SER A 232 -2.37 9.74 11.25
N PRO A 233 -1.28 10.42 10.84
CA PRO A 233 -1.26 11.72 10.16
C PRO A 233 -1.18 11.67 8.62
N LEU A 234 -1.49 10.55 7.96
CA LEU A 234 -1.55 10.53 6.48
C LEU A 234 -2.70 11.42 5.96
N THR A 235 -2.44 12.14 4.87
CA THR A 235 -3.42 13.07 4.28
C THR A 235 -4.38 12.36 3.32
N PHE A 236 -5.50 13.00 2.98
CA PHE A 236 -6.45 12.48 1.99
C PHE A 236 -5.77 12.15 0.65
N GLU A 237 -4.84 12.98 0.19
CA GLU A 237 -4.10 12.72 -1.04
C GLU A 237 -3.09 11.58 -0.90
N ASP A 238 -2.49 11.38 0.29
CA ASP A 238 -1.67 10.19 0.57
C ASP A 238 -2.50 8.91 0.42
N LEU A 239 -3.66 8.86 1.11
CA LEU A 239 -4.56 7.71 1.09
C LEU A 239 -5.08 7.45 -0.31
N LYS A 240 -5.53 8.49 -1.02
CA LYS A 240 -5.99 8.43 -2.41
C LYS A 240 -4.94 7.82 -3.33
N ARG A 241 -3.68 8.27 -3.22
CA ARG A 241 -2.58 7.76 -4.04
C ARG A 241 -2.21 6.32 -3.67
N ILE A 242 -2.16 5.96 -2.37
CA ILE A 242 -1.86 4.58 -1.94
C ILE A 242 -2.92 3.62 -2.46
N THR A 243 -4.18 3.87 -2.12
CA THR A 243 -5.30 2.99 -2.50
C THR A 243 -5.49 2.88 -4.01
N SER A 244 -5.28 3.98 -4.76
CA SER A 244 -5.31 3.92 -6.23
C SER A 244 -4.15 3.08 -6.78
N LEU A 245 -2.93 3.19 -6.23
CA LEU A 245 -1.81 2.34 -6.64
C LEU A 245 -2.11 0.86 -6.35
N ASN A 246 -2.63 0.55 -5.16
CA ASN A 246 -2.98 -0.81 -4.75
C ASN A 246 -3.97 -1.43 -5.76
N ALA A 247 -5.03 -0.71 -6.11
CA ALA A 247 -6.02 -1.16 -7.10
C ALA A 247 -5.38 -1.33 -8.48
N SER A 248 -4.57 -0.36 -8.93
CA SER A 248 -3.91 -0.44 -10.24
C SER A 248 -2.89 -1.58 -10.33
N GLN A 249 -2.20 -1.90 -9.24
CA GLN A 249 -1.27 -3.03 -9.16
C GLN A 249 -2.01 -4.36 -9.18
N LEU A 250 -3.09 -4.49 -8.41
CA LEU A 250 -3.88 -5.72 -8.37
C LEU A 250 -4.50 -6.02 -9.73
N PHE A 251 -5.19 -5.04 -10.31
CA PHE A 251 -6.00 -5.23 -11.52
C PHE A 251 -5.28 -4.83 -12.82
N GLY A 252 -3.98 -4.52 -12.79
CA GLY A 252 -3.19 -4.18 -13.98
C GLY A 252 -3.69 -2.93 -14.73
N LEU A 253 -4.26 -1.96 -14.03
CA LEU A 253 -5.03 -0.87 -14.67
C LEU A 253 -4.17 0.24 -15.27
N ASP A 254 -2.94 0.41 -14.78
CA ASP A 254 -2.07 1.53 -15.15
C ASP A 254 -0.66 1.07 -15.50
N ARG A 255 0.02 1.87 -16.31
CA ARG A 255 1.46 1.73 -16.50
C ARG A 255 2.19 2.08 -15.20
N LYS A 256 3.36 1.46 -15.00
CA LYS A 256 4.26 1.77 -13.90
C LYS A 256 4.52 3.28 -13.83
N SER A 257 4.32 3.88 -12.66
CA SER A 257 4.59 5.32 -12.49
C SER A 257 6.09 5.60 -12.63
N PRO A 258 6.49 6.76 -13.18
CA PRO A 258 7.90 7.12 -13.29
C PRO A 258 8.54 7.26 -11.90
N PRO A 259 9.86 7.01 -11.77
CA PRO A 259 10.60 7.24 -10.54
C PRO A 259 10.42 8.67 -10.01
N LYS A 260 10.46 8.83 -8.69
CA LYS A 260 10.37 10.12 -8.01
C LYS A 260 11.67 10.45 -7.28
N ILE A 261 12.23 11.61 -7.63
CA ILE A 261 13.34 12.25 -6.92
C ILE A 261 12.79 12.95 -5.67
N ALA A 262 11.86 13.88 -5.85
CA ALA A 262 11.13 14.53 -4.76
C ALA A 262 9.70 13.98 -4.66
N TYR A 263 9.27 13.66 -3.44
CA TYR A 263 7.95 13.09 -3.19
C TYR A 263 7.36 13.50 -1.83
N PRO A 264 6.09 13.91 -1.76
CA PRO A 264 5.46 14.30 -0.50
C PRO A 264 4.91 13.08 0.24
N ILE A 265 5.10 13.06 1.56
CA ILE A 265 4.35 12.18 2.47
C ILE A 265 3.96 13.04 3.66
N ARG A 266 2.66 13.13 3.97
CA ARG A 266 2.14 14.04 5.01
C ARG A 266 2.54 15.48 4.69
N ASN A 267 3.10 16.21 5.67
CA ASN A 267 3.57 17.58 5.53
C ASN A 267 5.07 17.70 5.23
N SER A 268 5.75 16.61 4.84
CA SER A 268 7.19 16.61 4.54
C SER A 268 7.45 16.29 3.07
N LEU A 269 8.47 16.93 2.50
CA LEU A 269 8.98 16.61 1.17
C LEU A 269 10.21 15.71 1.29
N TYR A 270 10.17 14.52 0.72
CA TYR A 270 11.26 13.57 0.77
C TYR A 270 12.10 13.64 -0.51
N LEU A 271 13.43 13.47 -0.38
CA LEU A 271 14.41 13.45 -1.46
C LEU A 271 15.12 12.11 -1.54
N ASN A 272 14.84 11.40 -2.63
CA ASN A 272 15.48 10.17 -3.02
C ASN A 272 16.59 10.48 -4.03
N ILE A 273 17.84 10.48 -3.56
CA ILE A 273 18.98 11.00 -4.32
C ILE A 273 19.93 9.90 -4.82
N THR A 274 19.69 8.64 -4.45
CA THR A 274 20.52 7.50 -4.82
C THR A 274 19.82 6.16 -4.58
N ASN A 275 20.15 5.15 -5.38
CA ASN A 275 19.77 3.75 -5.12
C ASN A 275 20.85 2.99 -4.33
N LEU A 276 22.04 3.56 -4.16
CA LEU A 276 23.19 2.91 -3.54
C LEU A 276 23.07 2.89 -2.02
N CYS A 277 23.47 1.79 -1.39
CA CYS A 277 23.45 1.67 0.06
C CYS A 277 24.49 0.67 0.54
N SER A 278 25.24 1.04 1.58
CA SER A 278 26.26 0.21 2.21
C SER A 278 25.71 -0.97 3.05
N ASN A 279 24.39 -1.04 3.24
CA ASN A 279 23.70 -2.15 3.89
C ASN A 279 22.90 -2.94 2.88
N SER A 280 22.84 -4.27 3.01
CA SER A 280 21.95 -5.19 2.27
C SER A 280 20.92 -5.84 3.20
N CYS A 281 20.12 -5.01 3.89
CA CYS A 281 19.25 -5.50 4.96
C CYS A 281 18.23 -6.54 4.47
N VAL A 282 17.99 -7.58 5.27
CA VAL A 282 16.99 -8.61 4.98
C VAL A 282 15.56 -8.06 4.97
N PHE A 283 15.32 -6.97 5.70
CA PHE A 283 14.04 -6.30 5.82
C PHE A 283 13.88 -5.09 4.88
N CYS A 284 14.83 -4.86 3.97
CA CYS A 284 14.80 -3.65 3.13
C CYS A 284 13.66 -3.72 2.11
N VAL A 285 12.78 -2.71 2.12
CA VAL A 285 11.63 -2.60 1.21
C VAL A 285 12.03 -2.67 -0.28
N ARG A 286 13.22 -2.17 -0.61
CA ARG A 286 13.77 -2.19 -1.98
C ARG A 286 14.01 -3.59 -2.55
N ASN A 287 13.93 -4.64 -1.73
CA ASN A 287 14.06 -6.01 -2.22
C ASN A 287 12.71 -6.60 -2.64
N TYR A 288 11.60 -5.93 -2.33
CA TYR A 288 10.24 -6.48 -2.44
C TYR A 288 9.32 -5.61 -3.29
N THR A 289 9.57 -4.31 -3.36
CA THR A 289 8.77 -3.39 -4.16
C THR A 289 9.64 -2.21 -4.62
N ASP A 290 9.13 -1.50 -5.62
CA ASP A 290 9.65 -0.20 -6.05
C ASP A 290 8.87 0.98 -5.46
N TYR A 291 7.80 0.70 -4.70
CA TYR A 291 6.90 1.70 -4.18
C TYR A 291 6.97 1.86 -2.67
N VAL A 292 6.91 3.10 -2.19
CA VAL A 292 6.67 3.42 -0.77
C VAL A 292 5.59 4.47 -0.72
N LYS A 293 4.51 4.18 0.00
CA LYS A 293 3.34 5.04 0.09
C LYS A 293 2.97 5.59 -1.29
N GLY A 294 2.68 4.71 -2.25
CA GLY A 294 2.24 5.15 -3.59
C GLY A 294 3.30 5.79 -4.50
N HIS A 295 4.54 6.02 -4.05
CA HIS A 295 5.60 6.65 -4.86
C HIS A 295 6.61 5.62 -5.34
N ASN A 296 6.89 5.59 -6.65
CA ASN A 296 7.99 4.78 -7.20
C ASN A 296 9.33 5.42 -6.82
N LEU A 297 10.10 4.75 -5.96
CA LEU A 297 11.40 5.22 -5.45
C LEU A 297 12.59 4.51 -6.12
N ARG A 298 12.38 3.61 -7.08
CA ARG A 298 13.49 3.04 -7.84
C ARG A 298 13.94 4.02 -8.91
N LEU A 299 15.03 4.72 -8.66
CA LEU A 299 15.60 5.64 -9.66
C LEU A 299 16.14 4.85 -10.86
N ASP A 300 16.02 5.42 -12.04
CA ASP A 300 16.58 4.94 -13.31
C ASP A 300 18.05 5.33 -13.47
N HIS A 301 18.47 6.44 -12.86
CA HIS A 301 19.86 6.89 -12.77
C HIS A 301 20.13 7.63 -11.46
N GLU A 302 21.40 7.95 -11.20
CA GLU A 302 21.80 8.80 -10.10
C GLU A 302 21.53 10.28 -10.46
N PRO A 303 20.56 10.96 -9.82
CA PRO A 303 20.14 12.29 -10.23
C PRO A 303 21.23 13.33 -10.01
N SER A 304 21.33 14.29 -10.92
CA SER A 304 22.21 15.46 -10.79
C SER A 304 21.65 16.49 -9.80
N TYR A 305 22.50 17.45 -9.41
CA TYR A 305 22.07 18.61 -8.62
C TYR A 305 20.90 19.36 -9.27
N HIS A 306 20.97 19.59 -10.58
CA HIS A 306 19.93 20.31 -11.31
C HIS A 306 18.60 19.56 -11.36
N GLU A 307 18.62 18.24 -11.51
CA GLU A 307 17.40 17.42 -11.46
C GLU A 307 16.77 17.42 -10.07
N ILE A 308 17.59 17.34 -9.01
CA ILE A 308 17.09 17.42 -7.64
C ILE A 308 16.46 18.79 -7.40
N VAL A 309 17.19 19.88 -7.64
CA VAL A 309 16.68 21.24 -7.42
C VAL A 309 15.46 21.54 -8.31
N GLY A 310 15.45 21.08 -9.56
CA GLY A 310 14.30 21.22 -10.45
C GLY A 310 13.05 20.43 -10.00
N SER A 311 13.24 19.38 -9.20
CA SER A 311 12.13 18.62 -8.61
C SER A 311 11.52 19.27 -7.35
N LEU A 312 12.23 20.22 -6.73
CA LEU A 312 11.81 20.92 -5.51
C LEU A 312 10.77 22.01 -5.81
N ASN A 313 9.51 21.60 -5.97
CA ASN A 313 8.40 22.51 -6.20
C ASN A 313 7.61 22.78 -4.92
N HIS A 314 7.15 24.02 -4.73
CA HIS A 314 6.28 24.43 -3.62
C HIS A 314 6.84 24.13 -2.22
N LEU A 315 8.11 24.45 -1.97
CA LEU A 315 8.78 24.19 -0.69
C LEU A 315 8.06 24.82 0.51
N GLU A 316 7.38 25.94 0.30
CA GLU A 316 6.60 26.67 1.31
C GLU A 316 5.45 25.86 1.92
N LYS A 317 5.02 24.77 1.27
CA LYS A 317 3.93 23.91 1.75
C LYS A 317 4.40 22.83 2.72
N TYR A 318 5.71 22.64 2.87
CA TYR A 318 6.28 21.55 3.65
C TYR A 318 6.95 22.05 4.92
N GLU A 319 6.76 21.33 6.02
CA GLU A 319 7.38 21.63 7.31
C GLU A 319 8.89 21.31 7.33
N GLU A 320 9.30 20.34 6.52
CA GLU A 320 10.70 19.94 6.36
C GLU A 320 10.94 19.25 5.01
N VAL A 321 12.21 19.24 4.61
CA VAL A 321 12.74 18.44 3.51
C VAL A 321 13.62 17.33 4.07
N VAL A 322 13.37 16.09 3.64
CA VAL A 322 13.95 14.88 4.23
C VAL A 322 14.77 14.14 3.19
N PHE A 323 16.10 14.08 3.36
CA PHE A 323 16.92 13.15 2.58
C PHE A 323 16.62 11.72 3.02
N CYS A 324 15.90 10.99 2.18
CA CYS A 324 15.44 9.63 2.43
C CYS A 324 14.89 9.04 1.13
N GLY A 325 15.29 7.80 0.83
CA GLY A 325 14.89 7.09 -0.38
C GLY A 325 15.23 5.61 -0.26
N TYR A 326 15.54 4.95 -1.38
CA TYR A 326 15.97 3.53 -1.38
C TYR A 326 17.44 3.35 -1.02
N GLY A 327 18.26 4.31 -1.38
CA GLY A 327 19.66 4.35 -1.02
C GLY A 327 19.94 5.06 0.29
N GLU A 328 21.21 4.96 0.69
CA GLU A 328 21.80 5.71 1.79
C GLU A 328 22.25 7.09 1.29
N PRO A 329 21.62 8.21 1.71
CA PRO A 329 21.94 9.53 1.17
C PRO A 329 23.41 9.93 1.35
N THR A 330 24.08 9.45 2.41
CA THR A 330 25.51 9.75 2.62
C THR A 330 26.44 9.09 1.60
N MET A 331 25.97 8.14 0.77
CA MET A 331 26.72 7.65 -0.40
C MET A 331 27.03 8.78 -1.39
N ARG A 332 26.25 9.86 -1.36
CA ARG A 332 26.40 11.05 -2.21
C ARG A 332 26.58 12.31 -1.37
N LEU A 333 27.52 12.27 -0.42
CA LEU A 333 27.75 13.33 0.57
C LEU A 333 27.94 14.72 -0.04
N ASP A 334 28.73 14.87 -1.11
CA ASP A 334 28.96 16.20 -1.71
C ASP A 334 27.67 16.77 -2.33
N LEU A 335 26.93 15.97 -3.10
CA LEU A 335 25.63 16.35 -3.62
C LEU A 335 24.63 16.67 -2.50
N LEU A 336 24.59 15.84 -1.45
CA LEU A 336 23.74 16.05 -0.27
C LEU A 336 24.03 17.43 0.34
N LYS A 337 25.31 17.78 0.54
CA LYS A 337 25.72 19.08 1.07
C LYS A 337 25.30 20.23 0.16
N GLU A 338 25.53 20.13 -1.15
CA GLU A 338 25.14 21.15 -2.13
C GLU A 338 23.63 21.41 -2.12
N VAL A 339 22.82 20.33 -2.13
CA VAL A 339 21.36 20.43 -2.07
C VAL A 339 20.92 20.97 -0.71
N ALA A 340 21.54 20.53 0.39
CA ALA A 340 21.22 21.06 1.72
C ALA A 340 21.53 22.56 1.82
N THR A 341 22.67 23.03 1.29
CA THR A 341 23.00 24.46 1.21
C THR A 341 21.92 25.24 0.45
N PHE A 342 21.48 24.73 -0.71
CA PHE A 342 20.37 25.32 -1.45
C PHE A 342 19.09 25.41 -0.60
N LEU A 343 18.72 24.33 0.08
CA LEU A 343 17.54 24.26 0.95
C LEU A 343 17.62 25.24 2.12
N LYS A 344 18.79 25.36 2.78
CA LYS A 344 19.00 26.35 3.85
C LYS A 344 18.89 27.78 3.34
N GLY A 345 19.36 28.05 2.11
CA GLY A 345 19.14 29.34 1.44
C GLY A 345 17.68 29.66 1.13
N LYS A 346 16.78 28.65 1.20
CA LYS A 346 15.32 28.80 1.11
C LYS A 346 14.62 28.74 2.47
N ASN A 347 15.37 28.83 3.57
CA ASN A 347 14.87 28.70 4.94
C ASN A 347 14.15 27.37 5.23
N ALA A 348 14.43 26.32 4.44
CA ALA A 348 13.85 25.01 4.69
C ALA A 348 14.51 24.36 5.92
N LYS A 349 13.70 23.64 6.70
CA LYS A 349 14.20 22.70 7.70
C LYS A 349 14.63 21.41 7.00
N VAL A 350 15.84 20.92 7.30
CA VAL A 350 16.44 19.79 6.60
C VAL A 350 16.66 18.63 7.57
N ARG A 351 16.13 17.46 7.23
CA ARG A 351 16.36 16.21 7.94
C ARG A 351 17.12 15.21 7.09
N LEU A 352 18.10 14.53 7.68
CA LEU A 352 18.83 13.43 7.07
C LEU A 352 18.41 12.11 7.72
N ASN A 353 17.81 11.19 6.96
CA ASN A 353 17.67 9.80 7.38
C ASN A 353 18.84 8.99 6.83
N THR A 354 19.57 8.30 7.69
CA THR A 354 20.77 7.56 7.34
C THR A 354 20.85 6.23 8.09
N ASN A 355 21.58 5.26 7.53
CA ASN A 355 22.01 4.03 8.20
C ASN A 355 23.18 4.28 9.18
N GLY A 356 23.73 5.49 9.22
CA GLY A 356 24.77 5.94 10.16
C GLY A 356 26.20 5.55 9.78
N GLN A 357 26.42 5.04 8.56
CA GLN A 357 27.74 4.57 8.11
C GLN A 357 28.54 5.64 7.35
N GLY A 358 28.10 6.91 7.35
CA GLY A 358 28.75 7.98 6.59
C GLY A 358 30.27 8.10 6.84
N ASN A 359 30.72 7.97 8.10
CA ASN A 359 32.16 8.00 8.41
C ASN A 359 32.92 6.80 7.82
N LEU A 360 32.28 5.63 7.75
CA LEU A 360 32.87 4.42 7.16
C LEU A 360 32.97 4.55 5.63
N ILE A 361 31.89 5.01 5.00
CA ILE A 361 31.81 5.25 3.55
C ILE A 361 32.92 6.21 3.10
N HIS A 362 33.10 7.33 3.82
CA HIS A 362 34.04 8.40 3.44
C HIS A 362 35.42 8.29 4.10
N LYS A 363 35.63 7.28 4.96
CA LYS A 363 36.88 7.03 5.70
C LYS A 363 37.39 8.25 6.49
N ARG A 364 36.48 9.15 6.92
CA ARG A 364 36.77 10.35 7.71
C ARG A 364 35.56 10.76 8.54
N ASN A 365 35.72 11.66 9.51
CA ASN A 365 34.60 12.21 10.27
C ASN A 365 33.83 13.25 9.44
N ILE A 366 32.64 12.89 8.97
CA ILE A 366 31.81 13.78 8.13
C ILE A 366 30.86 14.67 8.94
N VAL A 367 30.67 14.39 10.24
CA VAL A 367 29.68 15.11 11.06
C VAL A 367 29.93 16.62 11.11
N PRO A 368 31.18 17.12 11.24
CA PRO A 368 31.46 18.56 11.16
C PRO A 368 31.02 19.19 9.83
N GLU A 369 31.03 18.43 8.72
CA GLU A 369 30.60 18.91 7.40
C GLU A 369 29.07 19.06 7.29
N LEU A 370 28.31 18.49 8.23
CA LEU A 370 26.84 18.56 8.25
C LEU A 370 26.30 19.71 9.12
N VAL A 371 27.16 20.34 9.92
CA VAL A 371 26.79 21.43 10.83
C VAL A 371 26.28 22.64 10.02
N GLY A 372 25.12 23.18 10.41
CA GLY A 372 24.45 24.27 9.70
C GLY A 372 23.67 23.83 8.46
N LEU A 373 23.89 22.62 7.94
CA LEU A 373 23.17 22.06 6.79
C LEU A 373 22.02 21.15 7.21
N ILE A 374 22.19 20.38 8.29
CA ILE A 374 21.22 19.40 8.78
C ILE A 374 20.67 19.83 10.14
N ASP A 375 19.35 20.04 10.23
CA ASP A 375 18.66 20.42 11.45
C ASP A 375 18.29 19.19 12.31
N THR A 376 18.05 18.04 11.67
CA THR A 376 17.76 16.78 12.34
C THR A 376 18.42 15.62 11.62
N ILE A 377 19.13 14.76 12.35
CA ILE A 377 19.62 13.48 11.81
C ILE A 377 18.87 12.32 12.46
N SER A 378 18.41 11.39 11.65
CA SER A 378 17.70 10.18 12.07
C SER A 378 18.51 8.96 11.63
N ILE A 379 19.15 8.30 12.60
CA ILE A 379 20.10 7.22 12.37
C ILE A 379 19.39 5.88 12.58
N SER A 380 19.48 4.99 11.60
CA SER A 380 18.86 3.66 11.62
C SER A 380 19.84 2.62 12.13
N LEU A 381 19.86 2.43 13.45
CA LEU A 381 20.60 1.32 14.07
C LEU A 381 19.87 -0.02 13.92
N ASN A 382 18.54 0.03 13.79
CA ASN A 382 17.64 -1.09 13.49
C ASN A 382 17.50 -2.16 14.59
N VAL A 383 18.56 -2.49 15.31
CA VAL A 383 18.62 -3.65 16.24
C VAL A 383 19.39 -3.32 17.52
N ASP A 384 19.30 -4.20 18.52
CA ASP A 384 19.85 -3.99 19.86
C ASP A 384 21.28 -4.51 20.10
N ASP A 385 21.89 -5.20 19.14
CA ASP A 385 23.28 -5.67 19.26
C ASP A 385 24.01 -5.88 17.93
N SER A 386 25.34 -5.95 18.02
CA SER A 386 26.26 -6.06 16.89
C SER A 386 26.10 -7.36 16.08
N LYS A 387 25.83 -8.50 16.73
CA LYS A 387 25.64 -9.78 16.03
C LYS A 387 24.36 -9.76 15.19
N LYS A 388 23.26 -9.25 15.75
CA LYS A 388 22.01 -9.05 15.01
C LYS A 388 22.20 -8.04 13.88
N TYR A 389 23.00 -6.99 14.09
CA TYR A 389 23.23 -5.97 13.07
C TYR A 389 23.92 -6.57 11.85
N ASP A 390 24.97 -7.35 12.06
CA ASP A 390 25.68 -8.08 11.00
C ASP A 390 24.73 -9.01 10.22
N GLN A 391 23.91 -9.79 10.94
CA GLN A 391 22.98 -10.75 10.34
C GLN A 391 21.84 -10.09 9.56
N LEU A 392 21.25 -9.03 10.12
CA LEU A 392 20.01 -8.44 9.60
C LEU A 392 20.28 -7.26 8.65
N CYS A 393 21.27 -6.41 8.95
CA CYS A 393 21.61 -5.25 8.11
C CYS A 393 22.60 -5.60 7.00
N LYS A 394 23.46 -6.62 7.20
CA LYS A 394 24.46 -7.08 6.24
C LYS A 394 25.26 -5.91 5.66
N SER A 395 25.96 -5.20 6.54
CA SER A 395 26.82 -4.06 6.16
C SER A 395 28.05 -4.54 5.41
N GLU A 396 28.45 -3.81 4.38
CA GLU A 396 29.72 -4.03 3.67
C GLU A 396 30.96 -3.86 4.57
N PHE A 397 30.82 -3.17 5.71
CA PHE A 397 31.90 -2.96 6.69
C PHE A 397 31.99 -4.06 7.76
N GLY A 398 31.14 -5.09 7.66
CA GLY A 398 31.16 -6.27 8.53
C GLY A 398 30.90 -5.96 10.00
N LYS A 399 31.49 -6.78 10.88
CA LYS A 399 31.16 -6.83 12.31
C LYS A 399 31.42 -5.54 13.09
N ASN A 400 32.29 -4.66 12.61
CA ASN A 400 32.61 -3.39 13.27
C ASN A 400 31.62 -2.27 12.94
N ALA A 401 30.67 -2.50 12.01
CA ALA A 401 29.75 -1.47 11.57
C ALA A 401 28.86 -0.96 12.71
N PHE A 402 28.40 -1.85 13.59
CA PHE A 402 27.50 -1.49 14.69
C PHE A 402 28.14 -0.47 15.64
N GLU A 403 29.35 -0.76 16.13
CA GLU A 403 30.09 0.11 17.04
C GLU A 403 30.41 1.45 16.38
N LYS A 404 30.70 1.44 15.07
CA LYS A 404 31.00 2.65 14.31
C LYS A 404 29.77 3.53 14.07
N VAL A 405 28.58 2.94 13.92
CA VAL A 405 27.32 3.69 13.90
C VAL A 405 27.01 4.29 15.27
N ILE A 406 27.35 3.60 16.36
CA ILE A 406 27.26 4.15 17.73
C ILE A 406 28.21 5.35 17.89
N ASP A 407 29.46 5.24 17.44
CA ASP A 407 30.44 6.34 17.47
C ASP A 407 29.94 7.54 16.64
N PHE A 408 29.43 7.29 15.44
CA PHE A 408 28.82 8.31 14.58
C PHE A 408 27.64 9.00 15.27
N THR A 409 26.80 8.23 15.97
CA THR A 409 25.64 8.76 16.73
C THR A 409 26.07 9.69 17.87
N LYS A 410 27.12 9.33 18.62
CA LYS A 410 27.68 10.18 19.69
C LYS A 410 28.17 11.51 19.14
N GLU A 411 28.87 11.47 18.02
CA GLU A 411 29.40 12.68 17.39
C GLU A 411 28.27 13.58 16.85
N CYS A 412 27.24 12.98 16.23
CA CYS A 412 26.04 13.71 15.80
C CYS A 412 25.33 14.37 16.99
N LYS A 413 25.17 13.66 18.12
CA LYS A 413 24.59 14.23 19.34
C LYS A 413 25.36 15.42 19.88
N ARG A 414 26.69 15.43 19.71
CA ARG A 414 27.57 16.51 20.16
C ARG A 414 27.49 17.76 19.29
N LEU A 415 27.33 17.59 17.98
CA LEU A 415 27.49 18.68 17.00
C LEU A 415 26.21 19.14 16.31
N LEU A 416 25.18 18.29 16.23
CA LEU A 416 23.95 18.59 15.50
C LEU A 416 22.80 18.98 16.44
N PRO A 417 21.84 19.81 15.99
CA PRO A 417 20.77 20.30 16.86
C PRO A 417 19.87 19.19 17.41
N LYS A 418 19.56 18.19 16.57
CA LYS A 418 18.70 17.06 16.95
C LYS A 418 19.22 15.75 16.33
N THR A 419 19.42 14.76 17.19
CA THR A 419 19.81 13.39 16.81
C THR A 419 18.75 12.41 17.32
N VAL A 420 18.20 11.63 16.38
CA VAL A 420 17.22 10.59 16.62
C VAL A 420 17.84 9.25 16.27
N LEU A 421 17.71 8.26 17.15
CA LEU A 421 18.12 6.89 16.90
C LEU A 421 16.88 6.03 16.69
N THR A 422 16.89 5.22 15.63
CA THR A 422 15.74 4.41 15.23
C THR A 422 16.03 2.92 15.26
N PHE A 423 15.04 2.16 15.72
CA PHE A 423 15.08 0.70 15.83
C PHE A 423 13.85 0.08 15.16
N LEU A 424 13.93 -1.20 14.81
CA LEU A 424 12.81 -1.96 14.26
C LEU A 424 12.18 -2.82 15.36
N ASP A 425 10.88 -2.66 15.52
CA ASP A 425 10.04 -3.58 16.25
C ASP A 425 9.77 -4.79 15.36
N MET A 426 10.59 -5.83 15.54
CA MET A 426 10.52 -7.08 14.78
C MET A 426 10.94 -8.26 15.66
N PRO A 427 10.53 -9.50 15.31
CA PRO A 427 10.92 -10.69 16.05
C PRO A 427 12.44 -10.79 16.24
N GLY A 428 12.87 -10.99 17.49
CA GLY A 428 14.27 -11.13 17.87
C GLY A 428 14.99 -9.83 18.26
N VAL A 429 14.39 -8.65 18.06
CA VAL A 429 14.92 -7.38 18.56
C VAL A 429 14.41 -7.11 19.98
N ASP A 430 15.33 -6.81 20.90
CA ASP A 430 14.97 -6.46 22.28
C ASP A 430 14.73 -4.95 22.40
N LEU A 431 13.45 -4.55 22.42
CA LEU A 431 13.05 -3.14 22.50
C LEU A 431 13.50 -2.47 23.81
N LYS A 432 13.54 -3.18 24.94
CA LYS A 432 14.02 -2.61 26.21
C LYS A 432 15.51 -2.30 26.14
N ARG A 433 16.27 -3.15 25.45
CA ARG A 433 17.70 -2.89 25.19
C ARG A 433 17.89 -1.75 24.19
N CYS A 434 17.05 -1.63 23.16
CA CYS A 434 17.06 -0.48 22.25
C CYS A 434 16.83 0.84 23.00
N GLU A 435 15.84 0.88 23.89
CA GLU A 435 15.55 2.03 24.75
C GLU A 435 16.75 2.39 25.64
N LYS A 436 17.40 1.38 26.24
CA LYS A 436 18.61 1.58 27.05
C LYS A 436 19.74 2.20 26.24
N ILE A 437 20.00 1.72 25.01
CA ILE A 437 21.04 2.28 24.13
C ILE A 437 20.77 3.76 23.82
N ALA A 438 19.55 4.11 23.41
CA ALA A 438 19.20 5.50 23.10
C ALA A 438 19.34 6.41 24.34
N LYS A 439 18.93 5.93 25.51
CA LYS A 439 19.06 6.63 26.79
C LYS A 439 20.53 6.87 27.17
N GLU A 440 21.38 5.85 27.05
CA GLU A 440 22.82 5.95 27.34
C GLU A 440 23.53 6.93 26.40
N LEU A 441 23.08 7.02 25.15
CA LEU A 441 23.59 7.98 24.17
C LEU A 441 22.99 9.39 24.31
N GLY A 442 21.96 9.58 25.14
CA GLY A 442 21.29 10.86 25.32
C GLY A 442 20.58 11.39 24.05
N VAL A 443 20.08 10.47 23.22
CA VAL A 443 19.41 10.78 21.94
C VAL A 443 17.92 10.42 21.99
N GLU A 444 17.13 11.05 21.13
CA GLU A 444 15.70 10.75 21.00
C GLU A 444 15.52 9.35 20.37
N LEU A 445 14.60 8.56 20.91
CA LEU A 445 14.27 7.24 20.40
C LEU A 445 13.06 7.30 19.47
N ARG A 446 13.14 6.61 18.34
CA ARG A 446 11.97 6.30 17.51
C ARG A 446 11.93 4.83 17.14
N ILE A 447 10.89 4.12 17.59
CA ILE A 447 10.61 2.75 17.16
C ILE A 447 9.85 2.79 15.82
N ARG A 448 10.27 1.94 14.88
CA ARG A 448 9.58 1.72 13.60
C ARG A 448 9.02 0.30 13.60
N HIS A 449 7.78 0.13 13.18
CA HIS A 449 7.18 -1.20 13.10
C HIS A 449 7.61 -1.91 11.83
N TYR A 450 7.97 -3.19 11.97
CA TYR A 450 8.26 -4.06 10.82
C TYR A 450 7.10 -4.05 9.82
N ASN A 451 7.42 -4.07 8.53
CA ASN A 451 6.47 -3.98 7.41
C ASN A 451 5.58 -2.72 7.37
N LYS A 452 5.80 -1.73 8.23
CA LYS A 452 5.19 -0.40 8.12
C LYS A 452 6.25 0.62 7.73
N VAL A 453 6.37 0.87 6.42
CA VAL A 453 7.32 1.84 5.85
C VAL A 453 6.59 3.15 5.56
N GLY A 454 7.20 4.28 5.92
CA GLY A 454 6.61 5.63 5.82
C GLY A 454 5.98 6.08 7.13
#